data_AF-A0A355ZZS9-F1
#
_entry.id   AF-A0A355ZZS9-F1
#
_cell.length_a   1.000
_cell.length_b   1.000
_cell.length_c   1.000
_cell.angle_alpha   90.00
_cell.angle_beta   90.00
_cell.angle_gamma   90.00
#
_symmetry.space_group_name_H-M   'P 1'
#
loop_
_entity.id
_entity.type
_entity.pdbx_description
1 polymer ?
#
loop_
_entity_poly.entity_id
_entity_poly.type
_entity_poly.pdbx_seq_one_letter_code
_entity_poly.pdbx_strand_id
1 'polypeptide(L)'
;MSTKSNGNRYIAIGLMLFALFFGAGNLIFPAAMGQSAGVNVWWALLGFCITGVGLPVLGVMAMGYSGCRNLQELASRVHPLYGLFYTIISYMAIGPCFAVPRTGTVSFEIAVRPFLPEGCSDIALPIFLAVFFVITFWLAATPSKLVDRVGKLLTP
;
A
#
# COMPACT_ATOMS: atom_id res chain seq x y z
N MET A 1 34.79 -8.08 -0.70
CA MET A 1 34.45 -6.72 -1.16
C MET A 1 34.43 -6.72 -2.68
N SER A 2 33.25 -6.84 -3.31
CA SER A 2 33.12 -6.79 -4.78
C SER A 2 32.37 -5.51 -5.14
N THR A 3 33.09 -4.61 -5.80
CA THR A 3 32.65 -3.33 -6.36
C THR A 3 31.72 -3.57 -7.56
N LYS A 4 30.45 -3.89 -7.28
CA LYS A 4 29.42 -4.02 -8.32
C LYS A 4 28.64 -2.69 -8.42
N SER A 5 28.87 -1.97 -9.52
CA SER A 5 28.22 -0.72 -9.98
C SER A 5 27.15 -0.12 -9.05
N ASN A 6 27.50 0.96 -8.34
CA ASN A 6 26.60 1.66 -7.43
C ASN A 6 25.35 2.23 -8.13
N GLY A 7 25.41 2.58 -9.41
CA GLY A 7 24.29 3.16 -10.17
C GLY A 7 23.07 2.22 -10.30
N ASN A 8 23.32 0.94 -10.60
CA ASN A 8 22.23 -0.04 -10.74
C ASN A 8 21.52 -0.34 -9.41
N ARG A 9 22.20 -0.18 -8.28
CA ARG A 9 21.60 -0.43 -6.95
C ARG A 9 20.61 0.66 -6.57
N TYR A 10 20.92 1.93 -6.87
CA TYR A 10 19.99 3.03 -6.60
C TYR A 10 18.75 2.95 -7.48
N ILE A 11 18.91 2.57 -8.76
CA ILE A 11 17.78 2.33 -9.66
C ILE A 11 16.91 1.18 -9.15
N ALA A 12 17.52 0.06 -8.71
CA ALA A 12 16.78 -1.07 -8.16
C ALA A 12 16.03 -0.73 -6.87
N ILE A 13 16.66 0.03 -5.94
CA ILE A 13 16.01 0.49 -4.71
C ILE A 13 14.88 1.48 -5.04
N GLY A 14 15.10 2.41 -5.98
CA GLY A 14 14.09 3.34 -6.45
C GLY A 14 12.88 2.64 -7.06
N LEU A 15 13.10 1.63 -7.91
CA LEU A 15 12.05 0.78 -8.47
C LEU A 15 11.33 -0.05 -7.40
N MET A 16 12.04 -0.56 -6.39
CA MET A 16 11.43 -1.27 -5.27
C MET A 16 10.53 -0.34 -4.44
N LEU A 17 11.02 0.85 -4.08
CA LEU A 17 10.23 1.86 -3.37
C LEU A 17 9.03 2.30 -4.21
N PHE A 18 9.23 2.53 -5.51
CA PHE A 18 8.14 2.80 -6.44
C PHE A 18 7.12 1.67 -6.43
N ALA A 19 7.52 0.40 -6.58
CA ALA A 19 6.59 -0.73 -6.57
C ALA A 19 5.83 -0.87 -5.25
N LEU A 20 6.48 -0.59 -4.11
CA LEU A 20 5.83 -0.59 -2.79
C LEU A 20 4.78 0.50 -2.66
N PHE A 21 5.05 1.70 -3.19
CA PHE A 21 4.10 2.82 -3.15
C PHE A 21 3.12 2.82 -4.31
N PHE A 22 3.41 2.21 -5.45
CA PHE A 22 2.54 2.06 -6.62
C PHE A 22 1.54 0.91 -6.42
N GLY A 23 1.00 0.80 -5.20
CA GLY A 23 -0.05 -0.15 -4.87
C GLY A 23 -1.43 0.29 -5.38
N ALA A 24 -2.42 -0.59 -5.23
CA ALA A 24 -3.79 -0.36 -5.70
C ALA A 24 -4.42 0.96 -5.20
N GLY A 25 -4.10 1.39 -3.98
CA GLY A 25 -4.58 2.66 -3.44
C GLY A 25 -4.09 3.87 -4.25
N ASN A 26 -2.81 3.90 -4.62
CA ASN A 26 -2.24 5.00 -5.40
C ASN A 26 -2.61 4.95 -6.89
N LEU A 27 -3.31 3.91 -7.34
CA LEU A 27 -3.93 3.83 -8.67
C LEU A 27 -5.41 4.24 -8.64
N ILE A 28 -6.15 3.74 -7.67
CA ILE A 28 -7.61 3.93 -7.56
C ILE A 28 -7.94 5.35 -7.09
N PHE A 29 -7.27 5.83 -6.04
CA PHE A 29 -7.62 7.11 -5.43
C PHE A 29 -7.36 8.32 -6.34
N PRO A 30 -6.23 8.41 -7.08
CA PRO A 30 -6.03 9.54 -8.00
C PRO A 30 -7.02 9.58 -9.15
N ALA A 31 -7.42 8.41 -9.67
CA ALA A 31 -8.44 8.35 -10.72
C ALA A 31 -9.80 8.84 -10.21
N ALA A 32 -10.22 8.38 -9.03
CA ALA A 32 -11.46 8.83 -8.40
C ALA A 32 -11.41 10.33 -8.02
N MET A 33 -10.30 10.78 -7.43
CA MET A 33 -10.08 12.18 -7.06
C MET A 33 -10.05 13.10 -8.28
N GLY A 34 -9.41 12.68 -9.38
CA GLY A 34 -9.37 13.41 -10.63
C GLY A 34 -10.76 13.57 -11.26
N GLN A 35 -11.58 12.51 -11.23
CA GLN A 35 -12.98 12.58 -11.66
C GLN A 35 -13.78 13.57 -10.79
N SER A 36 -13.60 13.55 -9.47
CA SER A 36 -14.29 14.49 -8.56
C SER A 36 -13.75 15.93 -8.63
N ALA A 37 -12.52 16.15 -9.10
CA ALA A 37 -11.89 17.48 -9.15
C ALA A 37 -12.42 18.38 -10.26
N GLY A 38 -13.08 17.82 -11.29
CA GLY A 38 -13.68 18.58 -12.39
C GLY A 38 -12.64 19.42 -13.14
N VAL A 39 -12.70 20.75 -12.99
CA VAL A 39 -11.76 21.69 -13.64
C VAL A 39 -10.45 21.86 -12.84
N ASN A 40 -10.46 21.52 -11.53
CA ASN A 40 -9.34 21.75 -10.61
C ASN A 40 -8.37 20.56 -10.52
N VAL A 41 -8.30 19.72 -11.56
CA VAL A 41 -7.47 18.50 -11.58
C VAL A 41 -6.00 18.78 -11.25
N TRP A 42 -5.45 19.89 -11.75
CA TRP A 42 -4.06 20.27 -11.49
C TRP A 42 -3.78 20.54 -10.00
N TRP A 43 -4.72 21.19 -9.30
CA TRP A 43 -4.62 21.43 -7.87
C TRP A 43 -4.79 20.15 -7.05
N ALA A 44 -5.72 19.29 -7.46
CA ALA A 44 -5.90 17.97 -6.85
C ALA A 44 -4.65 17.08 -7.02
N LEU A 45 -4.05 17.10 -8.22
CA LEU A 45 -2.81 16.37 -8.52
C LEU A 45 -1.64 16.87 -7.67
N LEU A 46 -1.45 18.19 -7.56
CA LEU A 46 -0.39 18.76 -6.72
C LEU A 46 -0.57 18.39 -5.25
N GLY A 47 -1.80 18.52 -4.73
CA GLY A 47 -2.12 18.10 -3.36
C GLY A 47 -1.84 16.62 -3.14
N PHE A 48 -2.24 15.76 -4.07
CA PHE A 48 -1.97 14.32 -4.03
C PHE A 48 -0.47 14.01 -4.09
N CYS A 49 0.31 14.67 -4.95
CA CYS A 49 1.74 14.47 -5.04
C CYS A 49 2.45 14.86 -3.73
N ILE A 50 2.07 15.98 -3.11
CA ILE A 50 2.68 16.43 -1.85
C ILE A 50 2.33 15.49 -0.69
N THR A 51 1.05 15.15 -0.55
CA THR A 51 0.54 14.41 0.60
C THR A 51 0.62 12.89 0.44
N GLY A 52 0.26 12.37 -0.73
CA GLY A 52 0.20 10.94 -1.04
C GLY A 52 1.53 10.34 -1.47
N VAL A 53 2.45 11.14 -2.02
CA VAL A 53 3.78 10.67 -2.46
C VAL A 53 4.91 11.29 -1.63
N GLY A 54 4.89 12.61 -1.44
CA GLY A 54 5.93 13.34 -0.73
C GLY A 54 6.09 12.89 0.72
N LEU A 55 5.01 12.89 1.51
CA LEU A 55 5.08 12.52 2.93
C LEU A 55 5.52 11.05 3.15
N PRO A 56 5.02 10.04 2.43
CA PRO A 56 5.53 8.68 2.59
C PRO A 56 7.00 8.53 2.23
N VAL A 57 7.47 9.20 1.17
CA VAL A 57 8.89 9.21 0.80
C VAL A 57 9.74 9.86 1.89
N LEU A 58 9.30 11.00 2.44
CA LEU A 58 9.95 11.64 3.57
C LEU A 58 9.98 10.74 4.82
N GLY A 59 8.91 9.99 5.07
CA GLY A 59 8.86 9.00 6.16
C GLY A 59 9.89 7.89 6.01
N VAL A 60 10.04 7.34 4.79
CA VAL A 60 11.08 6.33 4.50
C VAL A 60 12.48 6.93 4.64
N MET A 61 12.69 8.16 4.16
CA MET A 61 13.97 8.84 4.34
C MET A 61 14.28 9.09 5.81
N ALA A 62 13.30 9.51 6.62
CA ALA A 62 13.46 9.71 8.05
C ALA A 62 13.80 8.40 8.77
N MET A 63 13.12 7.30 8.43
CA MET A 63 13.44 5.96 8.95
C MET A 63 14.87 5.55 8.56
N GLY A 64 15.25 5.72 7.30
CA GLY A 64 16.59 5.38 6.80
C GLY A 64 17.70 6.21 7.43
N TYR A 65 17.47 7.51 7.64
CA TYR A 65 18.41 8.42 8.28
C TYR A 65 18.51 8.19 9.80
N SER A 66 17.43 7.76 10.44
CA SER A 66 17.40 7.52 11.89
C SER A 66 18.37 6.43 12.35
N GLY A 67 18.74 5.50 11.46
CA GLY A 67 19.58 4.34 11.77
C GLY A 67 18.90 3.29 12.65
N CYS A 68 17.62 3.47 13.00
CA CYS A 68 16.84 2.51 13.78
C CYS A 68 16.47 1.30 12.92
N ARG A 69 16.48 0.11 13.53
CA ARG A 69 16.12 -1.13 12.83
C ARG A 69 14.61 -1.25 12.62
N ASN A 70 13.82 -0.77 13.57
CA ASN A 70 12.37 -0.96 13.59
C ASN A 70 11.64 0.30 14.07
N LEU A 71 10.34 0.38 13.73
CA LEU A 71 9.45 1.47 14.17
C LEU A 71 9.42 1.63 15.69
N GLN A 72 9.43 0.52 16.42
CA GLN A 72 9.45 0.52 17.88
C GLN A 72 10.71 1.19 18.45
N GLU A 73 11.87 0.93 17.84
CA GLU A 73 13.13 1.52 18.28
C GLU A 73 13.13 3.04 18.04
N LEU A 74 12.62 3.47 16.89
CA LEU A 74 12.47 4.89 16.60
C LEU A 74 11.52 5.58 17.59
N ALA A 75 10.35 4.99 17.83
CA ALA A 75 9.34 5.56 18.74
C ALA A 75 9.75 5.46 20.22
N SER A 76 10.59 4.49 20.58
CA SER A 76 11.14 4.36 21.94
C SER A 76 12.10 5.48 22.33
N ARG A 77 12.62 6.26 21.36
CA ARG A 77 13.41 7.48 21.63
C ARG A 77 12.60 8.53 22.39
N VAL A 78 11.27 8.51 22.26
CA VAL A 78 10.37 9.37 23.04
C VAL A 78 10.16 8.76 24.44
N HIS A 79 9.68 7.51 24.49
CA HIS A 79 9.53 6.74 25.72
C HIS A 79 9.35 5.23 25.39
N PRO A 80 9.95 4.28 26.14
CA PRO A 80 9.89 2.85 25.81
C PRO A 80 8.46 2.28 25.76
N LEU A 81 7.57 2.70 26.68
CA LEU A 81 6.16 2.29 26.65
C LEU A 81 5.40 2.88 25.46
N TYR A 82 5.72 4.12 25.07
CA TYR A 82 5.10 4.75 23.91
C TYR A 82 5.49 4.02 22.63
N GLY A 83 6.77 3.65 22.49
CA GLY A 83 7.24 2.90 21.32
C GLY A 83 6.55 1.55 21.15
N LEU A 84 6.32 0.82 22.25
CA LEU A 84 5.59 -0.44 22.21
C LEU A 84 4.12 -0.23 21.80
N PHE A 85 3.42 0.67 22.48
CA PHE A 85 1.99 0.95 22.23
C PHE A 85 1.74 1.43 20.80
N TYR A 86 2.53 2.40 20.34
CA TYR A 86 2.43 2.95 18.99
C TYR A 86 2.68 1.89 17.91
N THR A 87 3.67 1.01 18.12
CA THR A 87 3.97 -0.06 17.16
C THR A 87 2.86 -1.08 17.09
N ILE A 88 2.29 -1.50 18.23
CA ILE A 88 1.17 -2.44 18.28
C ILE A 88 -0.03 -1.88 17.54
N ILE A 89 -0.42 -0.63 17.81
CA ILE A 89 -1.54 0.02 17.14
C ILE A 89 -1.28 0.14 15.64
N SER A 90 -0.07 0.55 15.25
CA SER A 90 0.28 0.68 13.83
C SER A 90 0.18 -0.65 13.10
N TYR A 91 0.68 -1.74 13.69
CA TYR A 91 0.60 -3.08 13.10
C TYR A 91 -0.84 -3.60 13.06
N MET A 92 -1.63 -3.32 14.09
CA MET A 92 -3.05 -3.68 14.12
C MET A 92 -3.85 -2.90 13.06
N ALA A 93 -3.56 -1.61 12.87
CA ALA A 93 -4.18 -0.78 11.85
C ALA A 93 -3.79 -1.22 10.42
N ILE A 94 -2.51 -1.50 10.17
CA ILE A 94 -2.04 -1.98 8.86
C ILE A 94 -2.57 -3.38 8.56
N GLY A 95 -2.61 -4.25 9.55
CA GLY A 95 -3.13 -5.61 9.40
C GLY A 95 -4.66 -5.66 9.55
N PRO A 96 -5.16 -6.31 10.61
CA PRO A 96 -6.54 -6.76 10.68
C PRO A 96 -7.59 -5.65 10.82
N CYS A 97 -7.24 -4.50 11.40
CA CYS A 97 -8.27 -3.55 11.84
C CYS A 97 -8.64 -2.49 10.81
N PHE A 98 -7.79 -2.17 9.85
CA PHE A 98 -8.08 -1.08 8.92
C PHE A 98 -7.66 -1.36 7.48
N ALA A 99 -6.37 -1.47 7.18
CA ALA A 99 -5.93 -1.48 5.79
C ALA A 99 -6.30 -2.79 5.05
N VAL A 100 -6.22 -3.95 5.70
CA VAL A 100 -6.61 -5.23 5.06
C VAL A 100 -8.11 -5.28 4.77
N PRO A 101 -9.04 -5.04 5.72
CA PRO A 101 -10.46 -4.99 5.40
C PRO A 101 -10.82 -3.93 4.35
N ARG A 102 -10.20 -2.74 4.44
CA ARG A 102 -10.50 -1.61 3.54
C ARG A 102 -10.14 -1.90 2.09
N THR A 103 -9.02 -2.57 1.84
CA THR A 103 -8.63 -2.91 0.48
C THR A 103 -9.60 -3.91 -0.14
N GLY A 104 -10.03 -4.93 0.62
CA GLY A 104 -11.04 -5.89 0.16
C GLY A 104 -12.39 -5.24 -0.17
N THR A 105 -12.90 -4.36 0.69
CA THR A 105 -14.20 -3.70 0.45
C THR A 105 -14.16 -2.73 -0.72
N VAL A 106 -13.08 -1.95 -0.86
CA VAL A 106 -12.91 -1.05 -2.02
C VAL A 106 -12.78 -1.84 -3.33
N SER A 107 -12.08 -2.97 -3.32
CA SER A 107 -12.03 -3.86 -4.49
C SER A 107 -13.41 -4.41 -4.86
N PHE A 108 -14.25 -4.77 -3.87
CA PHE A 108 -15.63 -5.18 -4.13
C PHE A 108 -16.47 -4.04 -4.74
N GLU A 109 -16.39 -2.84 -4.16
CA GLU A 109 -17.16 -1.68 -4.62
C GLU A 109 -16.85 -1.27 -6.06
N ILE A 110 -15.60 -1.46 -6.50
CA ILE A 110 -15.17 -1.04 -7.84
C ILE A 110 -15.30 -2.17 -8.85
N ALA A 111 -14.95 -3.42 -8.48
CA ALA A 111 -14.88 -4.52 -9.43
C ALA A 111 -16.18 -5.32 -9.56
N VAL A 112 -17.01 -5.37 -8.51
CA VAL A 112 -18.16 -6.29 -8.45
C VAL A 112 -19.47 -5.51 -8.35
N ARG A 113 -19.56 -4.51 -7.48
CA ARG A 113 -20.78 -3.73 -7.26
C ARG A 113 -21.39 -3.14 -8.55
N PRO A 114 -20.64 -2.59 -9.53
CA PRO A 114 -21.22 -2.04 -10.75
C PRO A 114 -21.92 -3.08 -11.65
N PHE A 115 -21.64 -4.37 -11.45
CA PHE A 115 -22.17 -5.48 -12.25
C PHE A 115 -23.29 -6.25 -11.54
N LEU A 116 -23.62 -5.92 -10.28
CA LEU A 116 -24.65 -6.60 -9.52
C LEU A 116 -26.01 -5.87 -9.59
N PRO A 117 -27.13 -6.59 -9.71
CA PRO A 117 -28.46 -6.03 -9.51
C PRO A 117 -28.65 -5.50 -8.07
N GLU A 118 -29.39 -4.39 -7.93
CA GLU A 118 -29.70 -3.83 -6.61
C GLU A 118 -30.47 -4.86 -5.75
N GLY A 119 -29.87 -5.31 -4.65
CA GLY A 119 -30.46 -6.26 -3.70
C GLY A 119 -29.65 -7.54 -3.44
N CYS A 120 -28.68 -7.91 -4.30
CA CYS A 120 -27.81 -9.08 -4.06
C CYS A 120 -26.49 -8.75 -3.31
N SER A 121 -26.31 -7.49 -2.90
CA SER A 121 -25.07 -6.97 -2.31
C SER A 121 -24.68 -7.65 -0.99
N ASP A 122 -25.66 -7.93 -0.12
CA ASP A 122 -25.39 -8.35 1.27
C ASP A 122 -24.80 -9.77 1.38
N ILE A 123 -25.14 -10.65 0.43
CA ILE A 123 -24.60 -12.01 0.36
C ILE A 123 -23.33 -12.05 -0.50
N ALA A 124 -23.24 -11.21 -1.54
CA ALA A 124 -22.09 -11.18 -2.44
C ALA A 124 -20.82 -10.62 -1.78
N LEU A 125 -20.95 -9.66 -0.86
CA LEU A 125 -19.83 -9.04 -0.17
C LEU A 125 -19.00 -10.03 0.68
N PRO A 126 -19.58 -10.81 1.61
CA PRO A 126 -18.80 -11.76 2.40
C PRO A 126 -18.17 -12.88 1.56
N ILE A 127 -18.87 -13.34 0.51
CA ILE A 127 -18.34 -14.36 -0.41
C ILE A 127 -17.14 -13.80 -1.18
N PHE A 128 -17.25 -12.59 -1.73
CA PHE A 128 -16.15 -11.94 -2.41
C PHE A 128 -14.96 -11.73 -1.49
N LEU A 129 -15.17 -11.23 -0.26
CA LEU A 129 -14.09 -11.03 0.71
C LEU A 129 -13.41 -12.35 1.08
N ALA A 130 -14.17 -13.43 1.29
CA ALA A 130 -13.61 -14.74 1.58
C ALA A 130 -12.70 -15.23 0.45
N VAL A 131 -13.19 -15.17 -0.81
CA VAL A 131 -12.40 -15.56 -1.99
C VAL A 131 -11.16 -14.66 -2.15
N PHE A 132 -11.36 -13.34 -2.02
CA PHE A 132 -10.30 -12.35 -2.16
C PHE A 132 -9.19 -12.57 -1.13
N PHE A 133 -9.53 -12.76 0.15
CA PHE A 133 -8.52 -12.99 1.19
C PHE A 133 -7.87 -14.37 1.10
N VAL A 134 -8.57 -15.42 0.65
CA VAL A 134 -7.96 -16.73 0.40
C VAL A 134 -6.92 -16.65 -0.71
N ILE A 135 -7.25 -16.00 -1.84
CA ILE A 135 -6.31 -15.80 -2.94
C ILE A 135 -5.14 -14.91 -2.49
N THR A 136 -5.43 -13.82 -1.80
CA THR A 136 -4.41 -12.89 -1.30
C THR A 136 -3.48 -13.59 -0.31
N PHE A 137 -4.02 -14.41 0.60
CA PHE A 137 -3.24 -15.22 1.52
C PHE A 137 -2.35 -16.23 0.79
N TRP A 138 -2.89 -16.93 -0.21
CA TRP A 138 -2.12 -17.88 -1.02
C TRP A 138 -0.98 -17.20 -1.79
N LEU A 139 -1.22 -16.00 -2.32
CA LEU A 139 -0.18 -15.20 -2.98
C LEU A 139 0.86 -14.71 -1.97
N ALA A 140 0.43 -14.22 -0.79
CA ALA A 140 1.31 -13.72 0.26
C ALA A 140 2.15 -14.82 0.93
N ALA A 141 1.66 -16.06 0.98
CA ALA A 141 2.38 -17.21 1.53
C ALA A 141 3.67 -17.55 0.76
N THR A 142 3.83 -17.08 -0.48
CA THR A 142 5.08 -17.26 -1.26
C THR A 142 5.65 -15.91 -1.71
N PRO A 143 6.24 -15.12 -0.80
CA PRO A 143 6.70 -13.76 -1.10
C PRO A 143 7.83 -13.73 -2.13
N SER A 144 8.66 -14.77 -2.18
CA SER A 144 9.74 -14.92 -3.17
C SER A 144 9.25 -15.02 -4.61
N LYS A 145 7.99 -15.40 -4.83
CA LYS A 145 7.38 -15.48 -6.17
C LYS A 145 6.39 -14.35 -6.45
N LEU A 146 6.12 -13.46 -5.50
CA LEU A 146 5.17 -12.35 -5.71
C LEU A 146 5.65 -11.41 -6.81
N VAL A 147 6.91 -10.98 -6.75
CA VAL A 147 7.50 -10.09 -7.76
C VAL A 147 7.52 -10.76 -9.14
N ASP A 148 7.86 -12.05 -9.21
CA ASP A 148 7.86 -12.80 -10.48
C ASP A 148 6.44 -13.03 -11.05
N ARG A 149 5.45 -13.31 -10.18
CA ARG A 149 4.06 -13.53 -10.59
C ARG A 149 3.38 -12.25 -11.04
N VAL A 150 3.56 -11.17 -10.27
CA VAL A 150 3.00 -9.85 -10.58
C VAL A 150 3.71 -9.24 -11.79
N GLY A 151 5.05 -9.36 -11.85
CA GLY A 151 5.86 -8.86 -12.98
C GLY A 151 5.53 -9.54 -14.30
N LYS A 152 5.37 -10.87 -14.32
CA LYS A 152 4.95 -11.61 -15.54
C LYS A 152 3.53 -11.28 -16.01
N LEU A 153 2.65 -10.83 -15.10
CA LEU A 153 1.27 -10.49 -15.44
C LEU A 153 1.15 -9.05 -15.94
N LEU A 154 1.93 -8.12 -15.37
CA LEU A 154 1.85 -6.69 -15.69
C LEU A 154 2.78 -6.24 -16.84
N THR A 155 3.84 -6.99 -17.11
CA THR A 155 4.77 -6.75 -18.23
C THR A 155 5.15 -8.08 -18.87
N PRO A 156 4.51 -8.49 -19.99
CA PRO A 156 5.07 -9.54 -20.83
C PRO A 156 6.37 -9.09 -21.49
#